data_AF-A0A496YXI8-F1
#
_entry.id   AF-A0A496YXI8-F1
#
_cell.length_a   1.000
_cell.length_b   1.000
_cell.length_c   1.000
_cell.angle_alpha   90.00
_cell.angle_beta   90.00
_cell.angle_gamma   90.00
#
_symmetry.space_group_name_H-M   'P 1'
#
loop_
_entity.id
_entity.type
_entity.pdbx_description
1 polymer ?
#
loop_
_entity_poly.entity_id
_entity_poly.type
_entity_poly.pdbx_seq_one_letter_code
_entity_poly.pdbx_strand_id
1 'polypeptide(L)'
;MKPFFFRLQSLLNYRVYMQKKAGQELSKARNAHRQTQRHIQALIDKEEKTAKKCRKEGINGMPVPLYQVYRSFLDKLESDLQQANCELRKADEDVRRKEAFLTMESVRKKILERLKDLRFQDYAQKSRREEQKVMDELVVIRRGRGL
;
A
#
# COMPACT_ATOMS: atom_id res chain seq x y z
N MET A 1 -36.33 -15.60 -15.10
CA MET A 1 -36.13 -14.55 -14.08
C MET A 1 -35.15 -13.49 -14.56
N LYS A 2 -35.32 -12.22 -14.18
CA LYS A 2 -34.37 -11.15 -14.53
C LYS A 2 -33.05 -11.33 -13.75
N PRO A 3 -31.87 -11.18 -14.36
CA PRO A 3 -30.59 -11.37 -13.67
C PRO A 3 -30.37 -10.36 -12.53
N PHE A 4 -29.58 -10.73 -11.52
CA PHE A 4 -29.25 -9.84 -10.41
C PHE A 4 -28.48 -8.61 -10.88
N PHE A 5 -28.95 -7.43 -10.47
CA PHE A 5 -28.29 -6.16 -10.74
C PHE A 5 -27.99 -5.42 -9.44
N PHE A 6 -26.71 -5.16 -9.18
CA PHE A 6 -26.27 -4.39 -8.03
C PHE A 6 -26.17 -2.90 -8.40
N ARG A 7 -27.09 -2.08 -7.88
CA ARG A 7 -27.18 -0.64 -8.19
C ARG A 7 -25.90 0.15 -7.91
N LEU A 8 -25.07 -0.31 -6.96
CA LEU A 8 -23.82 0.36 -6.58
C LEU A 8 -22.58 -0.28 -7.23
N GLN A 9 -22.73 -1.05 -8.32
CA GLN A 9 -21.60 -1.71 -8.97
C GLN A 9 -20.55 -0.71 -9.47
N SER A 10 -20.95 0.43 -10.03
CA SER A 10 -20.02 1.48 -10.48
C SER A 10 -19.22 2.06 -9.31
N LEU A 11 -19.86 2.28 -8.16
CA LEU A 11 -19.20 2.76 -6.95
C LEU A 11 -18.21 1.70 -6.41
N LEU A 12 -18.60 0.43 -6.41
CA LEU A 12 -17.72 -0.67 -6.01
C LEU A 12 -16.48 -0.75 -6.92
N ASN A 13 -16.67 -0.65 -8.24
CA ASN A 13 -15.57 -0.64 -9.21
C ASN A 13 -14.61 0.55 -8.95
N TYR A 14 -15.16 1.72 -8.67
CA TYR A 14 -14.36 2.89 -8.30
C TYR A 14 -13.55 2.65 -7.02
N ARG A 15 -14.13 2.02 -5.99
CA ARG A 15 -13.40 1.67 -4.76
C ARG A 15 -12.30 0.63 -4.98
N VAL A 16 -12.52 -0.35 -5.85
CA VAL A 16 -11.47 -1.29 -6.26
C VAL A 16 -10.30 -0.56 -6.92
N TYR A 17 -10.60 0.39 -7.83
CA TYR A 17 -9.58 1.22 -8.46
C TYR A 17 -8.82 2.07 -7.43
N MET A 18 -9.54 2.72 -6.50
CA MET A 18 -8.91 3.54 -5.45
C MET A 18 -8.00 2.74 -4.53
N GLN A 19 -8.41 1.52 -4.14
CA GLN A 19 -7.56 0.60 -3.38
C GLN A 19 -6.28 0.23 -4.16
N LYS A 20 -6.41 -0.09 -5.46
CA LYS A 20 -5.27 -0.40 -6.32
C LYS A 20 -4.31 0.79 -6.43
N LYS A 21 -4.84 1.99 -6.64
CA LYS A 21 -4.04 3.23 -6.68
C LYS A 21 -3.32 3.47 -5.35
N ALA A 22 -4.01 3.30 -4.21
CA ALA A 22 -3.40 3.41 -2.89
C ALA A 22 -2.24 2.41 -2.69
N GLY A 23 -2.39 1.18 -3.18
CA GLY A 23 -1.33 0.17 -3.14
C GLY A 23 -0.10 0.55 -3.98
N GLN A 24 -0.30 1.11 -5.16
CA GLN A 24 0.79 1.62 -5.99
C GLN A 24 1.53 2.78 -5.31
N GLU A 25 0.80 3.73 -4.72
CA GLU A 25 1.40 4.85 -4.00
C GLU A 25 2.20 4.39 -2.77
N LEU A 26 1.68 3.42 -2.01
CA LEU A 26 2.42 2.80 -0.91
C LEU A 26 3.71 2.12 -1.40
N SER A 27 3.65 1.41 -2.53
CA SER A 27 4.85 0.78 -3.10
C SER A 27 5.91 1.81 -3.49
N LYS A 28 5.51 2.94 -4.09
CA LYS A 28 6.42 4.06 -4.39
C LYS A 28 7.05 4.63 -3.13
N ALA A 29 6.26 4.89 -2.10
CA ALA A 29 6.75 5.42 -0.82
C ALA A 29 7.77 4.47 -0.15
N ARG A 30 7.48 3.17 -0.12
CA ARG A 30 8.40 2.14 0.41
C ARG A 30 9.70 2.05 -0.39
N ASN A 31 9.61 2.18 -1.72
CA ASN A 31 10.80 2.20 -2.56
C ASN A 31 11.68 3.43 -2.29
N ALA A 32 11.08 4.62 -2.14
CA ALA A 32 11.79 5.84 -1.78
C ALA A 32 12.47 5.70 -0.40
N HIS A 33 11.74 5.19 0.60
CA HIS A 33 12.29 4.91 1.92
C HIS A 33 13.51 3.98 1.87
N ARG A 34 13.40 2.85 1.15
CA ARG A 34 14.51 1.91 0.96
C ARG A 34 15.69 2.56 0.23
N GLN A 35 15.46 3.45 -0.74
CA GLN A 35 16.52 4.19 -1.42
C GLN A 35 17.26 5.12 -0.46
N THR A 36 16.54 5.84 0.40
CA THR A 36 17.14 6.69 1.44
C THR A 36 17.96 5.87 2.43
N GLN A 37 17.47 4.70 2.87
CA GLN A 37 18.23 3.80 3.74
C GLN A 37 19.55 3.34 3.09
N ARG A 38 19.51 2.98 1.80
CA ARG A 38 20.70 2.60 1.04
C ARG A 38 21.67 3.77 0.90
N HIS A 39 21.16 4.98 0.70
CA HIS A 39 21.98 6.18 0.62
C HIS A 39 22.71 6.46 1.94
N ILE A 40 22.01 6.36 3.07
CA ILE A 40 22.60 6.49 4.41
C ILE A 40 23.70 5.45 4.61
N GLN A 41 23.44 4.18 4.28
CA GLN A 41 24.46 3.14 4.40
C GLN A 41 25.71 3.45 3.55
N ALA A 42 25.51 3.92 2.32
CA ALA A 42 26.61 4.32 1.45
C ALA A 42 27.43 5.49 2.02
N LEU A 43 26.78 6.44 2.71
CA LEU A 43 27.46 7.54 3.41
C LEU A 43 28.27 7.04 4.61
N ILE A 44 27.70 6.16 5.45
CA ILE A 44 28.38 5.53 6.59
C ILE A 44 29.63 4.77 6.10
N ASP A 45 29.48 3.92 5.07
CA ASP A 45 30.60 3.16 4.51
C ASP A 45 31.71 4.09 3.99
N LYS A 46 31.33 5.24 3.42
CA LYS A 46 32.25 6.24 2.88
C LYS A 46 32.97 7.00 3.99
N GLU A 47 32.26 7.36 5.06
CA GLU A 47 32.81 7.97 6.27
C GLU A 47 33.85 7.03 6.90
N GLU A 48 33.50 5.77 7.14
CA GLU A 48 34.43 4.78 7.70
C GLU A 48 35.69 4.61 6.85
N LYS A 49 35.52 4.49 5.52
CA LYS A 49 36.67 4.36 4.60
C LYS A 49 37.56 5.59 4.65
N THR A 50 36.98 6.77 4.73
CA THR A 50 37.71 8.03 4.79
C THR A 50 38.45 8.16 6.11
N ALA A 51 37.79 7.89 7.24
CA ALA A 51 38.39 7.92 8.57
C ALA A 51 39.55 6.92 8.69
N LYS A 52 39.37 5.70 8.15
CA LYS A 52 40.44 4.67 8.09
C LYS A 52 41.64 5.14 7.28
N LYS A 53 41.44 5.81 6.13
CA LYS A 53 42.52 6.38 5.32
C LYS A 53 43.24 7.51 6.05
N CYS A 54 42.49 8.46 6.61
CA CYS A 54 43.05 9.57 7.39
C CYS A 54 43.92 9.06 8.53
N ARG A 55 43.45 8.06 9.29
CA ARG A 55 44.23 7.44 10.38
C ARG A 55 45.51 6.77 9.88
N LYS A 56 45.45 6.02 8.77
CA LYS A 56 46.62 5.35 8.18
C LYS A 56 47.69 6.35 7.75
N GLU A 57 47.28 7.40 7.06
CA GLU A 57 48.21 8.46 6.64
C GLU A 57 48.73 9.28 7.82
N GLY A 58 47.91 9.48 8.86
CA GLY A 58 48.32 10.13 10.11
C GLY A 58 49.46 9.39 10.82
N ILE A 59 49.42 8.06 10.85
CA ILE A 59 50.50 7.22 11.40
C ILE A 59 51.81 7.41 10.63
N ASN A 60 51.74 7.70 9.32
CA ASN A 60 52.91 7.87 8.45
C ASN A 60 53.46 9.31 8.43
N GLY A 61 52.95 10.22 9.27
CA GLY A 61 53.37 11.62 9.30
C GLY A 61 52.68 12.48 8.25
N MET A 62 51.36 12.65 8.38
CA MET A 62 50.53 13.43 7.47
C MET A 62 50.80 14.95 7.57
N PRO A 63 50.94 15.67 6.44
CA PRO A 63 50.96 17.14 6.44
C PRO A 63 49.66 17.76 6.95
N VAL A 64 49.77 18.85 7.73
CA VAL A 64 48.62 19.56 8.31
C VAL A 64 47.55 19.97 7.28
N PRO A 65 47.89 20.49 6.08
CA PRO A 65 46.87 20.84 5.08
C PRO A 65 46.04 19.64 4.62
N LEU A 66 46.68 18.47 4.47
CA LEU A 66 45.99 17.25 4.06
C LEU A 66 45.04 16.76 5.16
N TYR A 67 45.46 16.89 6.42
CA TYR A 67 44.59 16.59 7.57
C TYR A 67 43.36 17.50 7.61
N GLN A 68 43.53 18.80 7.33
CA GLN A 68 42.41 19.74 7.26
C GLN A 68 41.42 19.36 6.16
N VAL A 69 41.89 18.92 4.99
CA VAL A 69 41.02 18.42 3.90
C VAL A 69 40.22 17.19 4.36
N TYR A 70 40.86 16.23 5.03
CA TYR A 70 40.15 15.07 5.58
C TYR A 70 39.08 15.47 6.58
N ARG A 71 39.41 16.38 7.50
CA ARG A 71 38.46 16.87 8.50
C ARG A 71 37.26 17.55 7.86
N SER A 72 37.47 18.50 6.96
CA SER A 72 36.37 19.19 6.27
C SER A 72 35.50 18.23 5.47
N PHE A 73 36.09 17.19 4.89
CA PHE A 73 35.33 16.18 4.16
C PHE A 73 34.50 15.29 5.09
N LEU A 74 35.04 14.88 6.24
CA LEU A 74 34.30 14.13 7.26
C LEU A 74 33.16 14.96 7.84
N ASP A 75 33.40 16.23 8.18
CA ASP A 75 32.36 17.15 8.67
C ASP A 75 31.22 17.29 7.66
N LYS A 76 31.54 17.34 6.35
CA LYS A 76 30.54 17.34 5.29
C LYS A 76 29.74 16.03 5.25
N LEU A 77 30.40 14.87 5.36
CA LEU A 77 29.72 13.58 5.38
C LEU A 77 28.78 13.45 6.58
N GLU A 78 29.17 13.98 7.74
CA GLU A 78 28.32 14.03 8.93
C GLU A 78 27.07 14.89 8.66
N SER A 79 27.24 16.07 8.06
CA SER A 79 26.10 16.93 7.68
C SER A 79 25.17 16.25 6.66
N ASP A 80 25.75 15.60 5.64
CA ASP A 80 25.00 14.84 4.64
C ASP A 80 24.22 13.68 5.30
N LEU A 81 24.82 12.99 6.28
CA LEU A 81 24.17 11.93 7.07
C LEU A 81 23.01 12.46 7.92
N GLN A 82 23.19 13.61 8.57
CA GLN A 82 22.12 14.24 9.35
C GLN A 82 20.94 14.60 8.45
N GLN A 83 21.20 15.18 7.28
CA GLN A 83 20.19 15.51 6.29
C GLN A 83 19.47 14.25 5.77
N ALA A 84 20.22 13.22 5.39
CA ALA A 84 19.65 11.96 4.91
C ALA A 84 18.78 11.26 5.98
N ASN A 85 19.17 11.33 7.26
CA ASN A 85 18.36 10.82 8.37
C ASN A 85 17.05 11.61 8.55
N CYS A 86 17.08 12.93 8.38
CA CYS A 86 15.86 13.74 8.36
C CYS A 86 14.93 13.35 7.21
N GLU A 87 15.47 13.09 6.03
CA GLU A 87 14.71 12.59 4.87
C GLU A 87 14.15 11.19 5.11
N LEU A 88 14.90 10.31 5.78
CA LEU A 88 14.43 8.98 6.13
C LEU A 88 13.21 9.04 7.04
N ARG A 89 13.23 9.92 8.06
CA ARG A 89 12.08 10.14 8.95
C ARG A 89 10.85 10.62 8.17
N LYS A 90 11.03 11.55 7.23
CA LYS A 90 9.94 12.02 6.35
C LYS A 90 9.39 10.90 5.47
N ALA A 91 10.27 10.07 4.91
CA ALA A 91 9.88 8.92 4.10
C ALA A 91 9.14 7.86 4.93
N ASP A 92 9.56 7.61 6.17
CA ASP A 92 8.87 6.73 7.13
C ASP A 92 7.46 7.23 7.45
N GLU A 93 7.31 8.53 7.71
CA GLU A 93 6.01 9.14 7.93
C GLU A 93 5.10 9.02 6.71
N ASP A 94 5.62 9.24 5.50
CA ASP A 94 4.83 9.08 4.28
C ASP A 94 4.39 7.62 4.08
N VAL A 95 5.29 6.64 4.28
CA VAL A 95 4.93 5.22 4.24
C VAL A 95 3.77 4.92 5.20
N ARG A 96 3.87 5.35 6.47
CA ARG A 96 2.80 5.13 7.46
C ARG A 96 1.48 5.78 7.05
N ARG A 97 1.53 7.00 6.49
CA ARG A 97 0.32 7.68 5.98
C ARG A 97 -0.31 6.91 4.82
N LYS A 98 0.49 6.41 3.88
CA LYS A 98 0.00 5.61 2.74
C LYS A 98 -0.55 4.25 3.18
N GLU A 99 0.04 3.62 4.19
CA GLU A 99 -0.47 2.37 4.79
C GLU A 99 -1.85 2.57 5.44
N ALA A 100 -2.00 3.64 6.23
CA ALA A 100 -3.28 4.00 6.82
C ALA A 100 -4.34 4.29 5.74
N PHE A 101 -3.96 5.01 4.68
CA PHE A 101 -4.85 5.30 3.56
C PHE A 101 -5.29 4.03 2.80
N LEU A 102 -4.36 3.12 2.50
CA LEU A 102 -4.68 1.84 1.88
C LEU A 102 -5.63 0.99 2.75
N THR A 103 -5.41 1.00 4.06
CA THR A 103 -6.27 0.30 5.02
C THR A 103 -7.69 0.87 4.98
N MET A 104 -7.83 2.19 5.01
CA MET A 104 -9.12 2.86 4.90
C MET A 104 -9.86 2.54 3.59
N GLU A 105 -9.18 2.59 2.43
CA GLU A 105 -9.81 2.24 1.14
C GLU A 105 -10.17 0.75 1.07
N SER A 106 -9.38 -0.12 1.69
CA SER A 106 -9.69 -1.55 1.80
C SER A 106 -10.96 -1.81 2.61
N VAL A 107 -11.14 -1.11 3.74
CA VAL A 107 -12.37 -1.18 4.55
C VAL A 107 -13.57 -0.66 3.76
N ARG A 108 -13.45 0.50 3.10
CA ARG A 108 -14.52 1.09 2.29
C ARG A 108 -14.98 0.16 1.17
N LYS A 109 -14.04 -0.51 0.49
CA LYS A 109 -14.34 -1.54 -0.51
C LYS A 109 -15.09 -2.73 0.11
N LYS A 110 -14.56 -3.29 1.21
CA LYS A 110 -15.17 -4.45 1.89
C LYS A 110 -16.61 -4.22 2.32
N ILE A 111 -16.94 -3.00 2.77
CA ILE A 111 -18.32 -2.63 3.13
C ILE A 111 -19.25 -2.77 1.92
N LEU A 112 -18.84 -2.31 0.74
CA LEU A 112 -19.65 -2.41 -0.48
C LEU A 112 -19.75 -3.84 -1.00
N GLU A 113 -18.67 -4.62 -0.90
CA GLU A 113 -18.70 -6.05 -1.23
C GLU A 113 -19.70 -6.80 -0.35
N ARG A 114 -19.62 -6.56 0.98
CA ARG A 114 -20.56 -7.17 1.92
C ARG A 114 -22.00 -6.78 1.63
N LEU A 115 -22.26 -5.51 1.30
CA LEU A 115 -23.59 -5.04 0.91
C LEU A 115 -24.08 -5.72 -0.37
N LYS A 116 -23.20 -5.92 -1.36
CA LYS A 116 -23.53 -6.64 -2.59
C LYS A 116 -23.92 -8.09 -2.29
N ASP A 117 -23.15 -8.77 -1.45
CA ASP A 117 -23.40 -10.17 -1.07
C ASP A 117 -24.75 -10.33 -0.37
N LEU A 118 -25.06 -9.45 0.58
CA LEU A 118 -26.36 -9.45 1.27
C LEU A 118 -27.52 -9.26 0.29
N ARG A 119 -27.40 -8.29 -0.64
CA ARG A 119 -28.43 -8.05 -1.67
C ARG A 119 -28.58 -9.22 -2.63
N PHE A 120 -27.48 -9.91 -2.93
CA PHE A 120 -27.52 -11.11 -3.77
C PHE A 120 -28.23 -12.27 -3.06
N GLN A 121 -27.96 -12.47 -1.77
CA GLN A 121 -28.66 -13.47 -0.95
C GLN A 121 -30.16 -13.22 -0.90
N ASP A 122 -30.57 -11.97 -0.65
CA ASP A 122 -31.99 -11.58 -0.66
C ASP A 122 -32.65 -11.85 -2.02
N TYR A 123 -31.97 -11.50 -3.11
CA TYR A 123 -32.46 -11.74 -4.46
C TYR A 123 -32.61 -13.24 -4.74
N ALA A 124 -31.61 -14.05 -4.38
CA ALA A 124 -31.65 -15.50 -4.57
C ALA A 124 -32.78 -16.15 -3.75
N GLN A 125 -33.03 -15.67 -2.53
CA GLN A 125 -34.13 -16.18 -1.72
C GLN A 125 -35.50 -15.83 -2.30
N LYS A 126 -35.68 -14.59 -2.78
CA LYS A 126 -36.93 -14.17 -3.46
C LYS A 126 -37.17 -14.96 -4.74
N SER A 127 -36.12 -15.14 -5.53
CA SER A 127 -36.12 -15.96 -6.74
C SER A 127 -36.62 -17.38 -6.49
N ARG A 128 -36.04 -18.07 -5.51
CA ARG A 128 -36.48 -19.41 -5.13
C ARG A 128 -37.94 -19.46 -4.69
N ARG A 129 -38.39 -18.45 -3.93
CA ARG A 129 -39.80 -18.37 -3.48
C ARG A 129 -40.76 -18.14 -4.64
N GLU A 130 -40.41 -17.30 -5.61
CA GLU A 130 -41.21 -17.08 -6.82
C GLU A 130 -41.29 -18.34 -7.68
N GLU A 131 -40.15 -19.02 -7.91
CA GLU A 131 -40.11 -20.29 -8.63
C GLU A 131 -40.97 -21.36 -7.96
N GLN A 132 -40.88 -21.49 -6.64
CA GLN A 132 -41.70 -22.44 -5.88
C GLN A 132 -43.20 -22.14 -6.01
N LYS A 133 -43.62 -20.88 -5.91
CA LYS A 133 -45.02 -20.49 -6.12
C LYS A 133 -45.52 -20.86 -7.52
N VAL A 134 -44.74 -20.58 -8.56
CA VAL A 134 -45.10 -20.94 -9.94
C VAL A 134 -45.23 -22.46 -10.09
N MET A 135 -44.34 -23.24 -9.47
CA MET A 135 -44.45 -24.69 -9.47
C MET A 135 -45.72 -25.19 -8.76
N ASP A 136 -46.03 -24.65 -7.59
CA ASP A 136 -47.23 -25.02 -6.82
C ASP A 136 -48.51 -24.68 -7.62
N GLU A 137 -48.57 -23.50 -8.25
CA GLU A 137 -49.68 -23.08 -9.13
C GLU A 137 -49.85 -24.04 -10.32
N LEU A 138 -48.75 -24.45 -10.98
CA LEU A 138 -48.79 -25.42 -12.08
C LEU A 138 -49.33 -26.79 -11.63
N VAL A 139 -48.96 -27.25 -10.43
CA VAL A 139 -49.48 -28.51 -9.86
C VAL A 139 -50.97 -28.43 -9.61
N VAL A 140 -51.47 -27.31 -9.06
CA VAL A 140 -52.90 -27.08 -8.83
C VAL A 140 -53.67 -27.06 -10.15
N ILE A 141 -53.19 -26.33 -11.16
CA ILE A 141 -53.82 -26.26 -12.49
C ILE A 141 -53.86 -27.64 -13.14
N ARG A 142 -52.78 -28.43 -13.05
CA ARG A 142 -52.72 -29.77 -13.63
C ARG A 142 -53.70 -30.74 -12.94
N ARG A 143 -53.84 -30.68 -11.62
CA ARG A 143 -54.83 -31.49 -10.89
C ARG A 143 -56.26 -31.05 -11.18
N GLY A 144 -56.51 -29.75 -11.35
CA GLY A 144 -57.84 -29.21 -11.67
C GLY A 144 -58.33 -29.51 -13.10
N ARG A 145 -57.43 -29.84 -14.04
CA ARG A 145 -57.77 -30.28 -15.41
C ARG A 145 -57.87 -31.81 -15.55
N GLY A 146 -57.67 -32.56 -14.47
CA GLY A 146 -57.91 -33.99 -14.41
C GLY A 146 -59.32 -34.30 -13.93
N LEU A 147 -60.32 -33.94 -14.74
CA LEU A 147 -61.66 -34.53 -14.80
C LEU A 147 -61.92 -34.90 -16.26
#